data_AF-A0A9P4G7H1-F1
#
_entry.id   AF-A0A9P4G7H1-F1
#
_cell.length_a   1.000
_cell.length_b   1.000
_cell.length_c   1.000
_cell.angle_alpha   90.00
_cell.angle_beta   90.00
_cell.angle_gamma   90.00
#
_symmetry.space_group_name_H-M   'P 1'
#
loop_
_entity.id
_entity.type
_entity.pdbx_description
1 polymer ?
#
loop_
_entity_poly.entity_id
_entity_poly.type
_entity_poly.pdbx_seq_one_letter_code
_entity_poly.pdbx_strand_id
1 'polypeptide(L)'
;MIIEARYNEMKEKMQVIKDLYLSRHYTQCAMFSERLLSEVHDEIHPLHLAYLNFYTALSHDTLAREATLKNRYTELSLAEKHYSAAISVLSPYNIQKLQDEQLASPLSTTSNEDRIWKRRSSNADSVDSSISSTSSNTEIRDLDPDLTPKRLAQSRYARRTQEVRPNLTTISNLLKPRNAMIAPLSLRPQTTHEYQLAADTSVFVRMMEGHLASVQELKEKTDVPVVHLTFPSPRLSRTISTPRTSHLFNDKDAEVVRQSRRAIKFRPRFDPTSVQRSCSEALAELS
;
A
#
# COMPACT_ATOMS: atom_id res chain seq x y z
N MET A 1 -23.46 -29.51 -5.17
CA MET A 1 -23.48 -28.61 -6.34
C MET A 1 -23.40 -27.13 -5.97
N ILE A 2 -24.18 -26.60 -5.01
CA ILE A 2 -24.18 -25.15 -4.69
C ILE A 2 -22.80 -24.65 -4.22
N ILE A 3 -22.08 -25.43 -3.41
CA ILE A 3 -20.74 -25.07 -2.89
C ILE A 3 -19.71 -24.98 -4.02
N GLU A 4 -19.76 -25.90 -4.98
CA GLU A 4 -18.82 -25.95 -6.11
C GLU A 4 -19.08 -24.82 -7.12
N ALA A 5 -20.35 -24.50 -7.38
CA ALA A 5 -20.72 -23.36 -8.22
C ALA A 5 -20.21 -22.03 -7.62
N ARG A 6 -20.39 -21.82 -6.30
CA ARG A 6 -19.88 -20.64 -5.59
C ARG A 6 -18.36 -20.58 -5.60
N TYR A 7 -17.68 -21.73 -5.45
CA TYR A 7 -16.23 -21.80 -5.54
C TYR A 7 -15.72 -21.39 -6.92
N ASN A 8 -16.35 -21.88 -7.99
CA ASN A 8 -15.99 -21.53 -9.36
C ASN A 8 -16.26 -20.05 -9.65
N GLU A 9 -17.40 -19.52 -9.21
CA GLU A 9 -17.72 -18.08 -9.33
C GLU A 9 -16.67 -17.21 -8.63
N MET A 10 -16.25 -17.60 -7.42
CA MET A 10 -15.21 -16.86 -6.69
C MET A 10 -13.86 -16.93 -7.41
N LYS A 11 -13.52 -18.09 -7.98
CA LYS A 11 -12.29 -18.25 -8.76
C LYS A 11 -12.27 -17.35 -10.00
N GLU A 12 -13.40 -17.22 -10.70
CA GLU A 12 -13.54 -16.30 -11.83
C GLU A 12 -13.38 -14.83 -11.38
N LYS A 13 -14.04 -14.45 -10.27
CA LYS A 13 -13.90 -13.11 -9.68
C LYS A 13 -12.45 -12.79 -9.28
N MET A 14 -11.74 -13.75 -8.70
CA MET A 14 -10.31 -13.61 -8.37
C MET A 14 -9.42 -13.45 -9.61
N GLN A 15 -9.76 -14.11 -10.72
CA GLN A 15 -9.06 -13.92 -11.98
C GLN A 15 -9.25 -12.51 -12.51
N VAL A 16 -10.47 -11.95 -12.45
CA VAL A 16 -10.74 -10.55 -12.82
C VAL A 16 -9.91 -9.58 -11.98
N ILE A 17 -9.81 -9.80 -10.67
CA ILE A 17 -8.96 -8.97 -9.79
C ILE A 17 -7.50 -9.01 -10.21
N LYS A 18 -6.99 -10.20 -10.50
CA LYS A 18 -5.62 -10.40 -10.97
C LYS A 18 -5.38 -9.65 -12.28
N ASP A 19 -6.32 -9.73 -13.22
CA ASP A 19 -6.22 -9.06 -14.52
C ASP A 19 -6.26 -7.53 -14.38
N LEU A 20 -7.12 -7.00 -13.49
CA LEU A 20 -7.15 -5.58 -13.15
C LEU A 20 -5.81 -5.10 -12.58
N TYR A 21 -5.21 -5.87 -11.68
CA TYR A 21 -3.91 -5.53 -11.10
C TYR A 21 -2.79 -5.56 -12.15
N LEU A 22 -2.72 -6.62 -12.96
CA LEU A 22 -1.71 -6.75 -14.02
C LEU A 22 -1.86 -5.66 -15.10
N SER A 23 -3.08 -5.24 -15.39
CA SER A 23 -3.39 -4.14 -16.32
C SER A 23 -3.21 -2.75 -15.70
N ARG A 24 -2.67 -2.65 -14.49
CA ARG A 24 -2.43 -1.41 -13.74
C ARG A 24 -3.68 -0.59 -13.42
N HIS A 25 -4.85 -1.21 -13.38
CA HIS A 25 -6.10 -0.58 -12.97
C HIS A 25 -6.29 -0.66 -11.45
N TYR A 26 -5.32 -0.14 -10.68
CA TYR A 26 -5.24 -0.33 -9.23
C TYR A 26 -6.46 0.18 -8.45
N THR A 27 -7.01 1.35 -8.82
CA THR A 27 -8.22 1.88 -8.18
C THR A 27 -9.43 0.96 -8.39
N GLN A 28 -9.59 0.42 -9.61
CA GLN A 28 -10.68 -0.51 -9.91
C GLN A 28 -10.47 -1.84 -9.19
N CYS A 29 -9.23 -2.33 -9.15
CA CYS A 29 -8.84 -3.53 -8.41
C CYS A 29 -9.19 -3.42 -6.93
N ALA A 30 -8.82 -2.32 -6.27
CA ALA A 30 -9.14 -2.05 -4.86
C ALA A 30 -10.66 -2.01 -4.64
N MET A 31 -11.38 -1.17 -5.39
CA MET A 31 -12.84 -1.03 -5.26
C MET A 31 -13.60 -2.34 -5.49
N PHE A 32 -13.20 -3.10 -6.51
CA PHE A 32 -13.86 -4.37 -6.83
C PHE A 32 -13.59 -5.42 -5.74
N SER A 33 -12.36 -5.50 -5.25
CA SER A 33 -11.99 -6.42 -4.17
C SER A 33 -12.68 -6.06 -2.86
N GLU A 34 -12.76 -4.78 -2.48
CA GLU A 34 -13.52 -4.31 -1.30
C GLU A 34 -15.00 -4.62 -1.42
N ARG A 35 -15.59 -4.43 -2.61
CA ARG A 35 -16.98 -4.79 -2.86
C ARG A 35 -17.19 -6.29 -2.65
N LEU A 36 -16.32 -7.14 -3.16
CA LEU A 36 -16.39 -8.58 -2.93
C LEU A 36 -16.24 -8.92 -1.45
N LEU A 37 -15.31 -8.29 -0.73
CA LEU A 37 -15.19 -8.45 0.72
C LEU A 37 -16.48 -8.08 1.46
N SER A 38 -17.21 -7.07 0.97
CA SER A 38 -18.51 -6.67 1.54
C SER A 38 -19.69 -7.54 1.13
N GLU A 39 -19.57 -8.39 0.11
CA GLU A 39 -20.64 -9.33 -0.30
C GLU A 39 -20.50 -10.67 0.45
N VAL A 40 -19.30 -10.95 0.95
CA VAL A 40 -18.88 -12.24 1.50
C VAL A 40 -19.06 -12.25 3.01
N HIS A 41 -20.10 -12.93 3.49
CA HIS A 41 -20.40 -12.91 4.92
C HIS A 41 -20.03 -14.19 5.68
N ASP A 42 -20.19 -15.43 5.17
CA ASP A 42 -19.91 -16.61 6.04
C ASP A 42 -19.43 -17.92 5.34
N GLU A 43 -19.32 -17.98 4.01
CA GLU A 43 -19.09 -19.27 3.31
C GLU A 43 -17.81 -19.34 2.45
N ILE A 44 -16.90 -18.38 2.60
CA ILE A 44 -15.72 -18.32 1.73
C ILE A 44 -14.51 -18.97 2.38
N HIS A 45 -13.81 -19.75 1.55
CA HIS A 45 -12.56 -20.37 1.90
C HIS A 45 -11.54 -19.30 2.37
N PRO A 46 -10.89 -19.47 3.54
CA PRO A 46 -9.94 -18.49 4.08
C PRO A 46 -8.86 -18.05 3.07
N LEU A 47 -8.42 -18.96 2.20
CA LEU A 47 -7.45 -18.65 1.14
C LEU A 47 -7.96 -17.59 0.14
N HIS A 48 -9.24 -17.66 -0.26
CA HIS A 48 -9.83 -16.65 -1.15
C HIS A 48 -9.97 -15.31 -0.42
N LEU A 49 -10.36 -15.34 0.85
CA LEU A 49 -10.46 -14.13 1.67
C LEU A 49 -9.09 -13.46 1.86
N ALA A 50 -8.05 -14.24 2.12
CA ALA A 50 -6.68 -13.75 2.19
C ALA A 50 -6.21 -13.17 0.85
N TYR A 51 -6.53 -13.82 -0.27
CA TYR A 51 -6.21 -13.33 -1.60
C TYR A 51 -6.90 -12.00 -1.94
N LEU A 52 -8.20 -11.86 -1.61
CA LEU A 52 -8.93 -10.61 -1.77
C LEU A 52 -8.26 -9.48 -0.99
N ASN A 53 -7.99 -9.72 0.30
CA ASN A 53 -7.31 -8.73 1.13
C ASN A 53 -5.90 -8.41 0.62
N PHE A 54 -5.16 -9.40 0.14
CA PHE A 54 -3.83 -9.20 -0.44
C PHE A 54 -3.85 -8.28 -1.66
N TYR A 55 -4.73 -8.52 -2.65
CA TYR A 55 -4.81 -7.66 -3.84
C TYR A 55 -5.38 -6.27 -3.53
N THR A 56 -6.30 -6.14 -2.57
CA THR A 56 -6.74 -4.82 -2.07
C THR A 56 -5.56 -4.07 -1.45
N ALA A 57 -4.81 -4.72 -0.56
CA ALA A 57 -3.65 -4.11 0.10
C ALA A 57 -2.57 -3.69 -0.91
N LEU A 58 -2.24 -4.56 -1.85
CA LEU A 58 -1.24 -4.33 -2.87
C LEU A 58 -1.63 -3.19 -3.82
N SER A 59 -2.92 -3.06 -4.12
CA SER A 59 -3.44 -1.95 -4.93
C SER A 59 -3.31 -0.62 -4.19
N HIS A 60 -3.66 -0.57 -2.89
CA HIS A 60 -3.47 0.64 -2.07
C HIS A 60 -2.00 1.00 -1.86
N ASP A 61 -1.10 0.02 -1.65
CA ASP A 61 0.35 0.28 -1.57
C ASP A 61 0.87 0.90 -2.88
N THR A 62 0.44 0.38 -4.02
CA THR A 62 0.81 0.93 -5.33
C THR A 62 0.27 2.34 -5.53
N LEU A 63 -1.01 2.57 -5.21
CA LEU A 63 -1.63 3.90 -5.26
C LEU A 63 -0.93 4.89 -4.31
N ALA A 64 -0.51 4.45 -3.13
CA ALA A 64 0.23 5.29 -2.18
C ALA A 64 1.58 5.77 -2.74
N ARG A 65 2.28 4.90 -3.48
CA ARG A 65 3.56 5.22 -4.13
C ARG A 65 3.38 6.27 -5.21
N GLU A 66 2.28 6.19 -5.97
CA GLU A 66 1.92 7.15 -7.02
C GLU A 66 1.24 8.42 -6.48
N ALA A 67 0.68 8.37 -5.26
CA ALA A 67 -0.04 9.48 -4.66
C ALA A 67 0.86 10.63 -4.20
N THR A 68 0.27 11.83 -4.16
CA THR A 68 0.85 12.99 -3.49
C THR A 68 0.99 12.73 -1.98
N LEU A 69 1.92 13.41 -1.31
CA LEU A 69 2.18 13.24 0.13
C LEU A 69 0.92 13.31 1.01
N LYS A 70 -0.07 14.14 0.63
CA LYS A 70 -1.32 14.31 1.38
C LYS A 70 -2.21 13.06 1.35
N ASN A 71 -2.23 12.35 0.23
CA ASN A 71 -3.08 11.16 0.04
C ASN A 71 -2.29 9.87 0.30
N ARG A 72 -0.96 9.93 0.27
CA ARG A 72 -0.11 8.77 0.52
C ARG A 72 -0.39 8.14 1.88
N TYR A 73 -0.54 8.94 2.94
CA TYR A 73 -0.80 8.41 4.28
C TYR A 73 -2.13 7.63 4.38
N THR A 74 -3.19 8.14 3.73
CA THR A 74 -4.51 7.46 3.75
C THR A 74 -4.46 6.14 3.01
N GLU A 75 -3.79 6.10 1.85
CA GLU A 75 -3.62 4.87 1.08
C GLU A 75 -2.75 3.84 1.82
N LEU A 76 -1.65 4.26 2.46
CA LEU A 76 -0.82 3.37 3.28
C LEU A 76 -1.58 2.80 4.48
N SER A 77 -2.45 3.60 5.10
CA SER A 77 -3.28 3.15 6.22
C SER A 77 -4.29 2.07 5.78
N LEU A 78 -4.85 2.21 4.57
CA LEU A 78 -5.72 1.18 3.98
C LEU A 78 -4.93 -0.08 3.62
N ALA A 79 -3.74 0.06 3.02
CA ALA A 79 -2.87 -1.06 2.70
C ALA A 79 -2.50 -1.87 3.96
N GLU A 80 -2.09 -1.19 5.03
CA GLU A 80 -1.76 -1.80 6.33
C GLU A 80 -2.94 -2.59 6.92
N LYS A 81 -4.14 -2.00 6.88
CA LYS A 81 -5.38 -2.66 7.34
C LYS A 81 -5.65 -3.95 6.57
N HIS A 82 -5.45 -3.97 5.25
CA HIS A 82 -5.74 -5.15 4.45
C HIS A 82 -4.65 -6.22 4.54
N TYR A 83 -3.37 -5.86 4.63
CA TYR A 83 -2.31 -6.82 4.90
C TYR A 83 -2.49 -7.50 6.26
N SER A 84 -2.79 -6.74 7.32
CA SER A 84 -3.06 -7.31 8.64
C SER A 84 -4.29 -8.23 8.65
N ALA A 85 -5.35 -7.87 7.91
CA ALA A 85 -6.51 -8.74 7.72
C ALA A 85 -6.17 -10.03 6.95
N ALA A 86 -5.35 -9.97 5.90
CA ALA A 86 -4.94 -11.17 5.16
C ALA A 86 -4.12 -12.13 6.03
N ILE A 87 -3.19 -11.61 6.82
CA ILE A 87 -2.37 -12.40 7.75
C ILE A 87 -3.24 -13.02 8.84
N SER A 88 -4.19 -12.28 9.43
CA SER A 88 -5.05 -12.79 10.48
C SER A 88 -5.97 -13.93 10.01
N VAL A 89 -6.42 -13.89 8.75
CA VAL A 89 -7.21 -14.96 8.13
C VAL A 89 -6.41 -16.26 7.95
N LEU A 90 -5.10 -16.16 7.70
CA LEU A 90 -4.22 -17.32 7.53
C LEU A 90 -3.56 -17.79 8.84
N SER A 91 -3.58 -16.99 9.90
CA SER A 91 -2.98 -17.33 11.20
C SER A 91 -3.55 -18.59 11.88
N PRO A 92 -4.87 -18.91 11.83
CA PRO A 92 -5.41 -20.14 12.39
C PRO A 92 -4.82 -21.42 11.78
N TYR A 93 -4.39 -21.37 10.51
CA TYR A 93 -3.69 -22.48 9.85
C TYR A 93 -2.27 -22.71 10.40
N ASN A 94 -1.65 -21.70 10.98
CA ASN A 94 -0.31 -21.81 11.58
C ASN A 94 -0.35 -22.33 13.03
N ILE A 95 -1.38 -21.99 13.81
CA ILE A 95 -1.46 -22.37 15.24
C ILE A 95 -1.71 -23.88 15.42
N GLN A 96 -2.46 -24.52 14.52
CA GLN A 96 -2.63 -25.97 14.54
C GLN A 96 -1.30 -26.73 14.35
N LYS A 97 -0.28 -26.10 13.75
CA LYS A 97 1.04 -26.71 13.54
C LYS A 97 1.97 -26.60 14.75
N LEU A 98 1.92 -25.50 15.51
CA LEU A 98 2.84 -25.28 16.65
C LEU A 98 2.51 -26.19 17.85
N GLN A 99 1.24 -26.53 18.06
CA GLN A 99 0.86 -27.44 19.16
C GLN A 99 1.20 -28.91 18.88
N ASP A 100 1.23 -29.35 17.62
CA ASP A 100 1.58 -30.73 17.27
C ASP A 100 3.09 -31.02 17.44
N GLU A 101 3.98 -30.03 17.25
CA GLU A 101 5.41 -30.20 17.51
C GLU A 101 5.76 -30.20 19.00
N GLN A 102 4.97 -29.51 19.84
CA GLN A 102 5.26 -29.37 21.27
C GLN A 102 4.72 -30.53 22.14
N LEU A 103 3.84 -31.39 21.59
CA LEU A 103 3.29 -32.57 22.27
C LEU A 103 3.98 -33.89 21.89
N ALA A 104 4.91 -33.89 20.93
CA ALA A 104 5.64 -35.08 20.49
C ALA A 104 6.95 -35.34 21.28
N SER A 105 6.95 -35.12 22.59
CA SER A 105 8.06 -35.51 23.46
C SER A 105 7.63 -36.49 24.54
N PRO A 106 7.87 -37.80 24.37
CA PRO A 106 8.20 -38.68 25.47
C PRO A 106 9.72 -38.84 25.58
N LEU A 107 10.17 -38.64 26.81
CA LEU A 107 11.49 -38.89 27.38
C LEU A 107 12.31 -40.07 26.81
N SER A 108 13.61 -39.79 26.65
CA SER A 108 14.78 -40.70 26.75
C SER A 108 15.11 -41.55 25.48
N THR A 109 16.34 -41.91 25.10
CA THR A 109 17.66 -41.94 25.76
C THR A 109 18.75 -42.09 24.68
N THR A 110 19.85 -41.33 24.80
CA THR A 110 21.24 -41.59 24.32
C THR A 110 21.51 -42.20 22.94
N SER A 111 22.20 -41.44 22.07
CA SER A 111 23.37 -41.95 21.34
C SER A 111 24.15 -40.80 20.71
N ASN A 112 25.41 -40.66 21.11
CA ASN A 112 26.43 -39.84 20.45
C ASN A 112 26.58 -40.24 18.97
N GLU A 113 26.70 -39.27 18.07
CA GLU A 113 27.80 -39.27 17.10
C GLU A 113 28.03 -37.88 16.48
N ASP A 114 29.25 -37.39 16.65
CA ASP A 114 29.78 -36.14 16.12
C ASP A 114 29.76 -36.12 14.59
N ARG A 115 29.07 -35.14 13.98
CA ARG A 115 29.45 -34.65 12.65
C ARG A 115 29.44 -33.13 12.59
N ILE A 116 30.62 -32.62 12.89
CA ILE A 116 31.18 -31.31 12.57
C ILE A 116 30.91 -30.98 11.09
N TRP A 117 30.02 -30.02 10.83
CA TRP A 117 30.03 -29.23 9.60
C TRP A 117 30.13 -27.74 9.96
N LYS A 118 31.37 -27.33 10.26
CA LYS A 118 31.82 -25.96 10.02
C LYS A 118 31.94 -25.76 8.50
N ARG A 119 31.24 -24.75 7.97
CA ARG A 119 31.47 -23.97 6.72
C ARG A 119 30.10 -23.63 6.14
N ARG A 120 29.76 -22.40 5.74
CA ARG A 120 30.53 -21.19 5.50
C ARG A 120 29.52 -20.04 5.52
N SER A 121 29.64 -19.14 6.49
CA SER A 121 29.09 -17.80 6.40
C SER A 121 29.68 -17.13 5.17
N SER A 122 28.85 -16.83 4.18
CA SER A 122 29.26 -16.04 3.03
C SER A 122 28.55 -14.70 3.15
N ASN A 123 29.32 -13.71 3.63
CA ASN A 123 29.07 -12.31 3.35
C ASN A 123 29.01 -12.15 1.82
N ALA A 124 27.91 -11.63 1.30
CA ALA A 124 27.87 -11.05 -0.02
C ALA A 124 27.63 -9.56 0.17
N ASP A 125 28.73 -8.83 0.14
CA ASP A 125 28.79 -7.38 -0.03
C ASP A 125 28.08 -6.96 -1.32
N SER A 126 27.42 -5.81 -1.23
CA SER A 126 27.56 -4.67 -2.14
C SER A 126 27.67 -4.97 -3.65
N VAL A 127 26.61 -4.62 -4.37
CA VAL A 127 26.74 -3.92 -5.65
C VAL A 127 25.62 -2.90 -5.78
N ASP A 128 26.05 -1.65 -5.73
CA ASP A 128 25.37 -0.47 -6.26
C ASP A 128 24.90 -0.75 -7.70
N SER A 129 23.65 -0.42 -8.01
CA SER A 129 23.18 -0.32 -9.40
C SER A 129 22.20 0.84 -9.52
N SER A 130 22.84 1.98 -9.69
CA SER A 130 22.46 3.17 -10.42
C SER A 130 21.30 2.97 -11.42
N ILE A 131 20.24 3.73 -11.20
CA ILE A 131 19.57 4.60 -12.18
C ILE A 131 19.51 4.04 -13.62
N SER A 132 18.33 3.58 -14.02
CA SER A 132 17.90 3.66 -15.42
C SER A 132 16.45 4.10 -15.47
N SER A 133 16.32 5.41 -15.68
CA SER A 133 15.13 6.09 -16.18
C SER A 133 14.94 5.79 -17.67
N THR A 134 13.79 6.22 -18.21
CA THR A 134 13.33 6.24 -19.62
C THR A 134 12.51 5.00 -20.03
N SER A 135 11.39 5.10 -20.74
CA SER A 135 10.80 6.19 -21.53
C SER A 135 9.28 6.05 -21.60
N SER A 136 8.54 7.09 -21.19
CA SER A 136 7.13 7.26 -21.55
C SER A 136 7.07 7.79 -23.00
N ASN A 137 6.48 7.01 -23.89
CA ASN A 137 6.05 7.49 -25.20
C ASN A 137 4.82 8.38 -25.03
N THR A 138 5.00 9.69 -25.18
CA THR A 138 3.90 10.63 -25.46
C THR A 138 3.99 10.99 -26.94
N GLU A 139 3.13 10.40 -27.74
CA GLU A 139 2.90 10.77 -29.13
C GLU A 139 2.13 12.10 -29.14
N ILE A 140 2.82 13.17 -29.54
CA ILE A 140 2.27 14.52 -29.71
C ILE A 140 1.70 14.58 -31.13
N ARG A 141 0.37 14.62 -31.26
CA ARG A 141 -0.32 15.12 -32.45
C ARG A 141 -0.82 16.53 -32.14
N ASP A 142 -0.09 17.52 -32.68
CA ASP A 142 -0.51 18.91 -32.80
C ASP A 142 -1.43 19.08 -34.00
N LEU A 143 -2.69 19.42 -33.77
CA LEU A 143 -3.52 20.24 -34.67
C LEU A 143 -4.52 21.04 -33.80
N ASP A 144 -4.22 22.32 -33.60
CA ASP A 144 -5.15 23.42 -33.29
C ASP A 144 -6.27 23.51 -34.36
N PRO A 145 -7.41 24.24 -34.19
CA PRO A 145 -7.65 25.33 -33.22
C PRO A 145 -9.06 25.39 -32.56
N ASP A 146 -9.16 26.26 -31.57
CA ASP A 146 -10.32 27.14 -31.29
C ASP A 146 -11.70 26.53 -30.98
N LEU A 147 -11.97 26.28 -29.70
CA LEU A 147 -13.33 26.39 -29.14
C LEU A 147 -13.30 26.80 -27.66
N THR A 148 -13.71 28.04 -27.40
CA THR A 148 -14.09 28.54 -26.06
C THR A 148 -15.23 27.71 -25.43
N PRO A 149 -15.14 27.29 -24.15
CA PRO A 149 -16.32 26.90 -23.40
C PRO A 149 -16.70 27.97 -22.37
N LYS A 150 -17.91 28.48 -22.55
CA LYS A 150 -18.62 29.36 -21.63
C LYS A 150 -18.69 28.76 -20.23
N ARG A 151 -18.27 29.58 -19.28
CA ARG A 151 -18.61 29.56 -17.86
C ARG A 151 -20.11 29.38 -17.67
N LEU A 152 -20.55 28.21 -17.18
CA LEU A 152 -21.92 28.00 -16.69
C LEU A 152 -21.90 27.35 -15.30
N ALA A 153 -22.42 28.15 -14.38
CA ALA A 153 -23.25 27.78 -13.24
C ALA A 153 -22.89 26.52 -12.44
N GLN A 154 -22.33 26.80 -11.26
CA GLN A 154 -22.71 26.21 -9.98
C GLN A 154 -24.00 25.36 -10.03
N SER A 155 -23.86 24.05 -9.83
CA SER A 155 -24.95 23.22 -9.34
C SER A 155 -24.54 22.63 -7.99
N ARG A 156 -25.13 23.18 -6.95
CA ARG A 156 -25.14 22.62 -5.60
C ARG A 156 -26.17 21.49 -5.59
N TYR A 157 -25.73 20.25 -5.52
CA TYR A 157 -26.57 19.19 -4.96
C TYR A 157 -26.05 18.85 -3.57
N ALA A 158 -26.71 19.47 -2.59
CA ALA A 158 -26.72 18.97 -1.22
C ALA A 158 -27.40 17.60 -1.22
N ARG A 159 -26.62 16.53 -1.06
CA ARG A 159 -27.19 15.22 -0.71
C ARG A 159 -27.32 15.17 0.80
N ARG A 160 -28.54 15.45 1.24
CA ARG A 160 -29.08 15.30 2.59
C ARG A 160 -28.96 13.83 3.00
N THR A 161 -27.98 13.50 3.83
CA THR A 161 -27.97 12.24 4.58
C THR A 161 -29.01 12.35 5.68
N GLN A 162 -30.12 11.63 5.50
CA GLN A 162 -31.10 11.36 6.54
C GLN A 162 -30.42 10.47 7.59
N GLU A 163 -30.22 11.01 8.79
CA GLU A 163 -30.05 10.21 9.99
C GLU A 163 -31.33 9.40 10.21
N VAL A 164 -31.26 8.09 9.91
CA VAL A 164 -32.18 7.11 10.48
C VAL A 164 -31.42 6.43 11.60
N ARG A 165 -31.75 6.86 12.81
CA ARG A 165 -31.35 6.31 14.10
C ARG A 165 -32.15 5.02 14.36
N PRO A 166 -31.54 3.83 14.50
CA PRO A 166 -32.19 2.74 15.19
C PRO A 166 -31.77 2.75 16.66
N ASN A 167 -32.78 2.61 17.51
CA ASN A 167 -32.70 2.62 18.95
C ASN A 167 -31.83 1.46 19.46
N LEU A 168 -30.89 1.78 20.37
CA LEU A 168 -30.28 0.81 21.27
C LEU A 168 -31.34 0.34 22.27
N THR A 169 -31.89 -0.84 22.03
CA THR A 169 -32.51 -1.65 23.08
C THR A 169 -31.58 -2.81 23.42
N THR A 170 -30.92 -2.61 24.56
CA THR A 170 -30.54 -3.62 25.56
C THR A 170 -31.13 -5.01 25.32
N ILE A 171 -30.29 -5.97 24.94
CA ILE A 171 -30.49 -7.39 25.24
C ILE A 171 -29.21 -7.90 25.91
N SER A 172 -29.14 -7.64 27.20
CA SER A 172 -28.41 -8.48 28.13
C SER A 172 -29.22 -9.77 28.33
N ASN A 173 -28.64 -10.93 28.00
CA ASN A 173 -28.58 -12.13 28.85
C ASN A 173 -28.46 -13.43 28.03
N LEU A 174 -27.71 -14.36 28.64
CA LEU A 174 -27.90 -15.81 28.60
C LEU A 174 -27.21 -16.61 27.48
N LEU A 175 -25.87 -16.73 27.56
CA LEU A 175 -25.19 -17.96 27.14
C LEU A 175 -24.24 -18.42 28.25
N LYS A 176 -24.75 -19.34 29.08
CA LYS A 176 -23.98 -20.24 29.94
C LYS A 176 -23.01 -21.06 29.05
N PRO A 177 -21.70 -21.10 29.33
CA PRO A 177 -20.84 -22.11 28.73
C PRO A 177 -21.10 -23.44 29.43
N ARG A 178 -21.85 -24.32 28.76
CA ARG A 178 -21.96 -25.72 29.16
C ARG A 178 -20.67 -26.41 28.74
N ASN A 179 -19.87 -26.77 29.72
CA ASN A 179 -18.72 -27.67 29.59
C ASN A 179 -19.13 -28.91 28.79
N ALA A 180 -18.70 -28.98 27.53
CA ALA A 180 -18.57 -30.22 26.79
C ALA A 180 -17.08 -30.38 26.51
N MET A 181 -16.42 -31.21 27.33
CA MET A 181 -15.12 -31.77 26.99
C MET A 181 -15.31 -32.69 25.78
N ILE A 182 -15.14 -32.13 24.60
CA ILE A 182 -14.81 -32.89 23.40
C ILE A 182 -13.48 -32.31 22.95
N ALA A 183 -12.40 -33.04 23.25
CA ALA A 183 -11.09 -32.74 22.73
C ALA A 183 -11.20 -32.65 21.19
N PRO A 184 -10.69 -31.58 20.55
CA PRO A 184 -10.61 -31.58 19.10
C PRO A 184 -9.66 -32.71 18.71
N LEU A 185 -10.18 -33.69 17.98
CA LEU A 185 -9.38 -34.72 17.33
C LEU A 185 -8.38 -34.00 16.42
N SER A 186 -7.10 -34.02 16.80
CA SER A 186 -5.99 -33.53 15.99
C SER A 186 -5.93 -34.35 14.70
N LEU A 187 -6.43 -33.78 13.60
CA LEU A 187 -6.22 -34.33 12.27
C LEU A 187 -4.81 -33.96 11.83
N ARG A 188 -3.85 -34.81 12.20
CA ARG A 188 -2.52 -34.86 11.58
C ARG A 188 -2.69 -34.85 10.05
N PRO A 189 -1.99 -33.97 9.31
CA PRO A 189 -2.04 -33.96 7.85
C PRO A 189 -1.62 -35.34 7.31
N GLN A 190 -2.55 -36.02 6.63
CA GLN A 190 -2.39 -37.41 6.19
C GLN A 190 -1.83 -37.51 4.77
N THR A 191 -1.76 -36.41 4.02
CA THR A 191 -1.35 -36.43 2.62
C THR A 191 -0.17 -35.51 2.34
N THR A 192 0.70 -35.90 1.40
CA THR A 192 1.84 -35.09 0.94
C THR A 192 1.42 -33.71 0.42
N HIS A 193 0.22 -33.62 -0.16
CA HIS A 193 -0.35 -32.36 -0.68
C HIS A 193 -0.64 -31.33 0.43
N GLU A 194 -1.07 -31.76 1.62
CA GLU A 194 -1.35 -30.86 2.74
C GLU A 194 -0.06 -30.22 3.27
N TYR A 195 1.04 -30.97 3.32
CA TYR A 195 2.35 -30.41 3.70
C TYR A 195 2.83 -29.34 2.73
N GLN A 196 2.65 -29.57 1.42
CA GLN A 196 3.04 -28.61 0.41
C GLN A 196 2.20 -27.33 0.50
N LEU A 197 0.88 -27.45 0.63
CA LEU A 197 -0.01 -26.30 0.81
C LEU A 197 0.33 -25.51 2.07
N ALA A 198 0.62 -26.18 3.18
CA ALA A 198 1.02 -25.51 4.42
C ALA A 198 2.36 -24.78 4.27
N ALA A 199 3.33 -25.38 3.59
CA ALA A 199 4.61 -24.74 3.29
C ALA A 199 4.42 -23.50 2.41
N ASP A 200 3.65 -23.61 1.33
CA ASP A 200 3.35 -22.50 0.42
C ASP A 200 2.61 -21.37 1.13
N THR A 201 1.65 -21.71 2.00
CA THR A 201 0.91 -20.73 2.81
C THR A 201 1.85 -20.01 3.78
N SER A 202 2.79 -20.70 4.40
CA SER A 202 3.77 -20.09 5.31
C SER A 202 4.72 -19.12 4.59
N VAL A 203 5.16 -19.47 3.38
CA VAL A 203 5.97 -18.61 2.52
C VAL A 203 5.17 -17.37 2.12
N PHE A 204 3.89 -17.56 1.76
CA PHE A 204 2.99 -16.46 1.40
C PHE A 204 2.76 -15.51 2.59
N VAL A 205 2.53 -16.02 3.79
CA VAL A 205 2.39 -15.18 5.01
C VAL A 205 3.64 -14.36 5.25
N ARG A 206 4.83 -14.98 5.19
CA ARG A 206 6.11 -14.27 5.37
C ARG A 206 6.32 -13.17 4.32
N MET A 207 5.91 -13.40 3.08
CA MET A 207 5.92 -12.38 2.03
C MET A 207 5.01 -11.20 2.40
N MET A 208 3.78 -11.46 2.86
CA MET A 208 2.86 -10.41 3.30
C MET A 208 3.38 -9.63 4.50
N GLU A 209 4.02 -10.30 5.47
CA GLU A 209 4.67 -9.64 6.61
C GLU A 209 5.78 -8.67 6.15
N GLY A 210 6.56 -9.07 5.14
CA GLY A 210 7.57 -8.18 4.53
C GLY A 210 6.96 -6.95 3.87
N HIS A 211 5.85 -7.12 3.14
CA HIS A 211 5.11 -5.98 2.57
C HIS A 211 4.51 -5.07 3.65
N LEU A 212 3.92 -5.65 4.71
CA LEU A 212 3.37 -4.92 5.84
C LEU A 212 4.44 -4.05 6.52
N ALA A 213 5.62 -4.62 6.79
CA ALA A 213 6.74 -3.88 7.37
C ALA A 213 7.19 -2.71 6.46
N SER A 214 7.27 -2.93 5.15
CA SER A 214 7.60 -1.86 4.19
C SER A 214 6.55 -0.74 4.16
N VAL A 215 5.27 -1.09 4.23
CA VAL A 215 4.17 -0.09 4.30
C VAL A 215 4.26 0.71 5.59
N GLN A 216 4.54 0.07 6.73
CA GLN A 216 4.69 0.75 8.02
C GLN A 216 5.89 1.71 8.00
N GLU A 217 7.04 1.28 7.50
CA GLU A 217 8.22 2.14 7.35
C GLU A 217 7.93 3.35 6.43
N LEU A 218 7.23 3.14 5.31
CA LEU A 218 6.87 4.22 4.40
C LEU A 218 5.84 5.17 5.02
N LYS A 219 4.95 4.65 5.86
CA LYS A 219 3.95 5.42 6.60
C LYS A 219 4.61 6.31 7.64
N GLU A 220 5.56 5.78 8.42
CA GLU A 220 6.38 6.55 9.37
C GLU A 220 7.15 7.68 8.68
N LYS A 221 7.72 7.41 7.51
CA LYS A 221 8.40 8.42 6.67
C LYS A 221 7.46 9.47 6.09
N THR A 222 6.18 9.14 5.92
CA THR A 222 5.16 10.06 5.37
C THR A 222 4.47 10.85 6.49
N ASP A 223 4.42 10.30 7.70
CA ASP A 223 3.88 10.91 8.92
C ASP A 223 4.85 11.92 9.57
N VAL A 224 5.87 12.37 8.82
CA VAL A 224 6.66 13.53 9.25
C VAL A 224 5.63 14.64 9.45
N PRO A 225 5.53 15.18 10.69
CA PRO A 225 4.48 16.11 11.04
C PRO A 225 4.53 17.16 9.96
N VAL A 226 3.38 17.37 9.32
CA VAL A 226 3.17 18.52 8.44
C VAL A 226 3.61 19.68 9.31
N VAL A 227 4.87 20.08 9.13
CA VAL A 227 5.38 21.34 9.61
C VAL A 227 4.40 22.23 8.89
N HIS A 228 3.43 22.72 9.65
CA HIS A 228 2.54 23.75 9.21
C HIS A 228 3.52 24.87 8.90
N LEU A 229 4.02 24.85 7.65
CA LEU A 229 4.45 26.01 6.95
C LEU A 229 3.16 26.80 6.90
N THR A 230 2.89 27.49 8.01
CA THR A 230 2.14 28.70 8.09
C THR A 230 2.90 29.65 7.18
N PHE A 231 2.82 29.39 5.87
CA PHE A 231 2.92 30.44 4.90
C PHE A 231 1.85 31.41 5.37
N PRO A 232 2.24 32.61 5.84
CA PRO A 232 1.28 33.61 6.26
C PRO A 232 0.36 33.77 5.05
N SER A 233 -0.87 33.24 5.18
CA SER A 233 -1.85 33.28 4.11
C SER A 233 -1.89 34.74 3.68
N PRO A 234 -1.59 35.06 2.41
CA PRO A 234 -1.64 36.43 1.94
C PRO A 234 -3.07 36.86 2.20
N ARG A 235 -3.26 37.70 3.23
CA ARG A 235 -4.57 38.20 3.63
C ARG A 235 -5.22 38.70 2.35
N LEU A 236 -6.29 38.03 1.93
CA LEU A 236 -7.21 38.56 0.94
C LEU A 236 -7.48 39.97 1.41
N SER A 237 -6.94 40.92 0.66
CA SER A 237 -6.94 42.33 1.01
C SER A 237 -8.39 42.78 0.89
N ARG A 238 -9.14 42.58 1.97
CA ARG A 238 -10.39 43.26 2.22
C ARG A 238 -10.00 44.72 2.30
N THR A 239 -10.38 45.48 1.28
CA THR A 239 -10.25 46.93 1.16
C THR A 239 -10.97 47.58 2.34
N ILE A 240 -10.28 47.66 3.47
CA ILE A 240 -10.63 48.51 4.59
C ILE A 240 -9.35 49.27 4.91
N SER A 241 -9.33 50.52 4.50
CA SER A 241 -8.34 51.52 4.82
C SER A 241 -8.28 51.69 6.34
N THR A 242 -7.29 51.08 6.99
CA THR A 242 -6.92 51.41 8.38
C THR A 242 -5.42 51.72 8.44
N PRO A 243 -5.01 52.72 9.25
CA PRO A 243 -3.67 53.27 9.21
C PRO A 243 -2.65 52.30 9.80
N ARG A 244 -1.59 52.16 9.01
CA ARG A 244 -0.38 51.36 9.12
C ARG A 244 0.34 51.56 10.47
N THR A 245 0.32 50.55 11.34
CA THR A 245 1.32 50.38 12.41
C THR A 245 2.37 49.40 11.92
N SER A 246 3.52 49.95 11.54
CA SER A 246 4.71 49.23 11.11
C SER A 246 5.34 48.50 12.29
N HIS A 247 5.00 47.23 12.45
CA HIS A 247 5.78 46.34 13.30
C HIS A 247 7.16 46.16 12.66
N LEU A 248 8.19 46.66 13.36
CA LEU A 248 9.60 46.59 12.99
C LEU A 248 10.01 45.12 12.84
N PHE A 249 9.87 44.57 11.63
CA PHE A 249 10.67 43.41 11.24
C PHE A 249 12.11 43.89 11.16
N ASN A 250 13.01 43.13 11.79
CA ASN A 250 14.42 43.40 11.86
C ASN A 250 14.98 43.48 10.44
N ASP A 251 15.37 44.67 9.99
CA ASP A 251 15.76 44.98 8.60
C ASP A 251 16.92 44.08 8.11
N LYS A 252 17.68 43.53 9.06
CA LYS A 252 18.76 42.56 8.85
C LYS A 252 18.28 41.25 8.21
N ASP A 253 17.13 40.73 8.62
CA ASP A 253 16.61 39.44 8.11
C ASP A 253 16.08 39.59 6.67
N ALA A 254 15.54 40.76 6.34
CA ALA A 254 15.08 41.08 5.00
C ALA A 254 16.25 41.13 4.00
N GLU A 255 17.41 41.64 4.42
CA GLU A 255 18.60 41.73 3.57
C GLU A 255 19.23 40.36 3.32
N VAL A 256 19.25 39.46 4.31
CA VAL A 256 19.72 38.07 4.14
C VAL A 256 18.87 37.33 3.11
N VAL A 257 17.55 37.51 3.12
CA VAL A 257 16.65 36.91 2.11
C VAL A 257 16.86 37.52 0.72
N ARG A 258 17.19 38.81 0.61
CA ARG A 258 17.53 39.42 -0.69
C ARG A 258 18.86 38.90 -1.24
N GLN A 259 19.88 38.75 -0.39
CA GLN A 259 21.18 38.22 -0.80
C GLN A 259 21.09 36.75 -1.23
N SER A 260 20.34 35.91 -0.50
CA SER A 260 20.17 34.51 -0.87
C SER A 260 19.49 34.34 -2.22
N ARG A 261 18.48 35.17 -2.54
CA ARG A 261 17.82 35.17 -3.86
C ARG A 261 18.75 35.59 -5.00
N ARG A 262 19.68 36.52 -4.76
CA ARG A 262 20.69 36.94 -5.75
C ARG A 262 21.78 35.88 -5.95
N ALA A 263 22.04 35.05 -4.95
CA ALA A 263 23.03 33.97 -5.01
C ALA A 263 22.53 32.71 -5.72
N ILE A 264 21.25 32.61 -6.06
CA ILE A 264 20.70 31.49 -6.84
C ILE A 264 21.26 31.60 -8.27
N LYS A 265 22.27 30.79 -8.56
CA LYS A 265 22.72 30.55 -9.92
C LYS A 265 21.59 29.86 -10.66
N PHE A 266 20.89 30.62 -11.50
CA PHE A 266 19.91 30.03 -12.41
C PHE A 266 20.59 28.92 -13.19
N ARG A 267 19.95 27.76 -13.25
CA ARG A 267 20.43 26.67 -14.10
C ARG A 267 20.61 27.22 -15.52
N PRO A 268 21.72 26.93 -16.19
CA PRO A 268 21.92 27.35 -17.57
C PRO A 268 20.67 26.94 -18.36
N ARG A 269 20.09 27.89 -19.09
CA ARG A 269 18.94 27.60 -19.94
C ARG A 269 19.32 26.50 -20.91
N PHE A 270 18.38 25.61 -21.20
CA PHE A 270 18.58 24.54 -22.17
C PHE A 270 19.03 25.15 -23.50
N ASP A 271 20.22 24.76 -23.97
CA ASP A 271 20.77 25.17 -25.25
C ASP A 271 20.66 23.99 -26.22
N PRO A 272 19.68 24.01 -27.15
CA PRO A 272 19.49 22.91 -28.09
C PRO A 272 20.71 22.69 -28.99
N THR A 273 21.50 23.73 -29.26
CA THR A 273 22.68 23.63 -30.13
C THR A 273 23.82 22.90 -29.44
N SER A 274 23.98 23.10 -28.12
CA SER A 274 24.95 22.38 -27.30
C SER A 274 24.65 20.87 -27.29
N VAL A 275 23.39 20.50 -27.06
CA VAL A 275 22.96 19.10 -27.06
C VAL A 275 23.14 18.46 -28.44
N GLN A 276 22.75 19.17 -29.51
CA GLN A 276 22.95 18.67 -30.87
C GLN A 276 24.42 18.43 -31.19
N ARG A 277 25.32 19.33 -30.75
CA ARG A 277 26.77 19.17 -30.91
C ARG A 277 27.28 17.93 -30.16
N SER A 278 26.90 17.76 -28.91
CA SER A 278 27.29 16.56 -28.13
C SER A 278 26.78 15.26 -28.75
N CYS A 279 25.56 15.26 -29.31
CA CYS A 279 25.06 14.11 -30.05
C CYS A 279 25.87 13.84 -31.32
N SER A 280 26.24 14.88 -32.08
CA SER A 280 27.06 14.70 -33.28
C SER A 280 28.48 14.20 -32.97
N GLU A 281 29.09 14.68 -31.89
CA GLU A 281 30.41 14.22 -31.42
C GLU A 281 30.34 12.75 -31.00
N ALA A 282 29.33 12.37 -30.21
CA ALA A 282 29.15 10.99 -29.79
C ALA A 282 28.90 10.03 -30.97
N LEU A 283 28.19 10.47 -32.01
CA LEU A 283 27.98 9.68 -33.23
C LEU A 283 29.25 9.56 -34.08
N ALA A 284 30.10 10.59 -34.10
CA ALA A 284 31.36 10.58 -34.82
C ALA A 284 32.41 9.66 -34.16
N GLU A 285 32.37 9.47 -32.84
CA GLU A 285 33.25 8.51 -32.14
C GLU A 285 32.90 7.04 -32.42
N LEU A 286 31.68 6.76 -32.89
CA LEU A 286 31.19 5.40 -33.16
C LEU A 286 31.46 4.93 -34.60
N SER A 287 31.96 5.80 -35.48
CA SER A 287 32.27 5.52 -36.89
C SER A 287 33.77 5.40 -37.13
#